data_AF-A0A9E1I8Q8-F1
#
_entry.id   AF-A0A9E1I8Q8-F1
#
_cell.length_a   1.000
_cell.length_b   1.000
_cell.length_c   1.000
_cell.angle_alpha   90.00
_cell.angle_beta   90.00
_cell.angle_gamma   90.00
#
_symmetry.space_group_name_H-M   'P 1'
#
loop_
_entity.id
_entity.type
_entity.pdbx_description
1 polymer ?
#
loop_
_entity_poly.entity_id
_entity_poly.type
_entity_poly.pdbx_seq_one_letter_code
_entity_poly.pdbx_strand_id
1 'polypeptide(L)'
;MIIRPEIALDDFLPIFLSSSFVLLFGLFYVAVYALVKMEVIKSVYMPAAYLFWVAQTYSMYSLSSLLSNDPFTTKVLILAMFGYLVVPHLYYHLNVQSEKRYERSIK
;
A
#
# COMPACT_ATOMS: atom_id res chain seq x y z
N MET A 1 -0.06 -11.43 35.18
CA MET A 1 0.92 -10.52 34.56
C MET A 1 1.11 -11.00 33.12
N ILE A 2 0.59 -10.27 32.13
CA ILE A 2 0.86 -10.60 30.73
C ILE A 2 2.26 -10.05 30.45
N ILE A 3 3.27 -10.91 30.57
CA ILE A 3 4.64 -10.59 30.15
C ILE A 3 4.58 -10.53 28.63
N ARG A 4 4.53 -9.32 28.07
CA ARG A 4 4.74 -9.14 26.63
C ARG A 4 6.17 -9.61 26.36
N PRO A 5 6.42 -10.51 25.39
CA PRO A 5 7.77 -10.79 24.98
C PRO A 5 8.42 -9.45 24.64
N GLU A 6 9.50 -9.12 25.34
CA GLU A 6 10.28 -7.92 25.08
C GLU A 6 10.82 -8.09 23.66
N ILE A 7 10.47 -7.17 22.76
CA ILE A 7 11.02 -7.18 21.41
C ILE A 7 12.53 -7.07 21.59
N ALA A 8 13.28 -8.11 21.20
CA ALA A 8 14.72 -8.06 21.26
C ALA A 8 15.18 -6.80 20.50
N LEU A 9 16.04 -6.00 21.11
CA LEU A 9 16.48 -4.72 20.52
C LEU A 9 17.05 -4.90 19.10
N ASP A 10 17.60 -6.10 18.83
CA ASP A 10 18.12 -6.53 17.54
C ASP A 10 17.05 -6.66 16.45
N ASP A 11 15.82 -7.05 16.81
CA ASP A 11 14.68 -7.19 15.89
C ASP A 11 13.93 -5.87 15.69
N PHE A 12 14.13 -4.87 16.57
CA PHE A 12 13.49 -3.57 16.45
C PHE A 12 13.87 -2.85 15.15
N LEU A 13 15.16 -2.80 14.82
CA LEU A 13 15.66 -2.05 13.66
C LEU A 13 15.14 -2.63 12.32
N PRO A 14 15.20 -3.96 12.09
CA PRO A 14 14.62 -4.59 10.90
C PRO A 14 13.10 -4.38 10.78
N ILE A 15 12.37 -4.48 11.90
CA ILE A 15 10.92 -4.27 11.94
C ILE A 15 10.57 -2.82 11.59
N PHE A 16 11.24 -1.86 12.23
CA PHE A 16 11.01 -0.44 11.97
C PHE A 16 11.35 -0.07 10.53
N LEU A 17 12.49 -0.56 10.02
CA LEU A 17 12.94 -0.25 8.67
C LEU A 17 12.03 -0.88 7.61
N SER A 18 11.64 -2.15 7.77
CA SER A 18 10.71 -2.82 6.86
C SER A 18 9.33 -2.16 6.86
N SER A 19 8.79 -1.79 8.03
CA SER A 19 7.52 -1.05 8.12
C SER A 19 7.58 0.33 7.48
N SER A 20 8.70 1.04 7.65
CA SER A 20 8.93 2.36 7.04
C SER A 20 8.99 2.25 5.50
N PHE A 21 9.62 1.20 4.97
CA PHE A 21 9.61 0.93 3.52
C PHE A 21 8.23 0.59 2.99
N VAL A 22 7.41 -0.16 3.73
CA VAL A 22 6.00 -0.41 3.35
C VAL A 22 5.24 0.91 3.22
N LEU A 23 5.42 1.84 4.16
CA LEU A 23 4.75 3.14 4.10
C LEU A 23 5.28 4.03 2.96
N LEU A 24 6.61 4.10 2.79
CA LEU A 24 7.23 4.88 1.73
C LEU A 24 6.79 4.40 0.35
N PHE A 25 6.91 3.10 0.07
CA PHE A 25 6.52 2.56 -1.23
C PHE A 25 5.01 2.65 -1.48
N GLY A 26 4.18 2.52 -0.44
CA GLY A 26 2.74 2.76 -0.55
C GLY A 26 2.40 4.21 -0.86
N LEU A 27 3.09 5.16 -0.22
CA LEU A 27 2.95 6.58 -0.53
C LEU A 27 3.36 6.87 -1.98
N PHE A 28 4.50 6.35 -2.44
CA PHE A 28 4.95 6.51 -3.82
C PHE A 28 3.98 5.88 -4.82
N TYR A 29 3.44 4.71 -4.52
CA TYR A 29 2.41 4.08 -5.35
C TYR A 29 1.20 5.00 -5.54
N VAL A 30 0.62 5.49 -4.44
CA VAL A 30 -0.55 6.37 -4.47
C VAL A 30 -0.21 7.70 -5.15
N ALA A 31 0.95 8.28 -4.87
CA ALA A 31 1.39 9.55 -5.46
C ALA A 31 1.57 9.46 -6.98
N VAL A 32 2.30 8.44 -7.48
CA VAL A 32 2.50 8.24 -8.92
C VAL A 32 1.16 7.98 -9.60
N TYR A 33 0.31 7.15 -9.01
CA TYR A 33 -1.01 6.86 -9.54
C TYR A 33 -1.90 8.11 -9.60
N ALA A 34 -1.92 8.92 -8.54
CA ALA A 34 -2.66 10.19 -8.50
C ALA A 34 -2.13 11.19 -9.54
N LEU A 35 -0.81 11.35 -9.64
CA LEU A 35 -0.17 12.25 -10.61
C LEU A 35 -0.45 11.84 -12.07
N VAL A 36 -0.47 10.54 -12.38
CA VAL A 36 -0.85 10.04 -13.70
C VAL A 36 -2.33 10.33 -13.99
N LYS A 37 -3.21 10.16 -13.00
CA LYS A 37 -4.65 10.42 -13.20
C LYS A 37 -5.00 11.90 -13.27
N MET A 38 -4.26 12.77 -12.59
CA MET A 38 -4.38 14.23 -12.76
C MET A 38 -3.81 14.72 -14.11
N GLU A 39 -3.40 13.81 -15.00
CA GLU A 39 -2.75 14.07 -16.29
C GLU A 39 -1.48 14.93 -16.18
N VAL A 40 -0.94 15.09 -14.96
CA VAL A 40 0.31 15.81 -14.71
C VAL A 40 1.49 15.05 -15.34
N ILE A 41 1.40 13.72 -15.40
CA ILE A 41 2.38 12.83 -16.04
C ILE A 41 1.68 11.80 -16.93
N LYS A 42 2.37 11.39 -18.01
CA LYS A 42 1.83 10.46 -19.01
C LYS A 42 1.43 9.11 -18.40
N SER A 43 0.36 8.52 -18.93
CA SER A 43 -0.13 7.16 -18.58
C SER A 43 0.94 6.05 -18.64
N VAL A 44 2.03 6.27 -19.38
CA VAL A 44 3.21 5.39 -19.46
C VAL A 44 3.90 5.18 -18.10
N TYR A 45 3.65 6.03 -17.09
CA TYR A 45 4.17 5.84 -15.73
C TYR A 45 3.30 4.95 -14.83
N MET A 46 2.16 4.44 -15.31
CA MET A 46 1.36 3.44 -14.56
C MET A 46 2.15 2.17 -14.18
N PRO A 47 2.92 1.54 -15.09
CA PRO A 47 3.81 0.42 -14.74
C PRO A 47 4.76 0.74 -13.58
N ALA A 48 5.23 1.99 -13.47
CA ALA A 48 6.09 2.40 -12.38
C ALA A 48 5.36 2.38 -11.03
N ALA A 49 4.07 2.77 -11.00
CA ALA A 49 3.25 2.61 -9.81
C ALA A 49 3.16 1.11 -9.42
N TYR A 50 2.87 0.22 -10.37
CA TYR A 50 2.83 -1.21 -10.06
C TYR A 50 4.17 -1.78 -9.58
N LEU A 51 5.31 -1.26 -10.03
CA LEU A 51 6.62 -1.62 -9.47
C LEU A 51 6.74 -1.24 -7.99
N PHE A 52 6.30 -0.04 -7.61
CA PHE A 52 6.25 0.38 -6.20
C PHE A 52 5.31 -0.49 -5.39
N TRP A 53 4.18 -0.91 -5.95
CA TRP A 53 3.26 -1.84 -5.29
C TRP A 53 3.89 -3.20 -5.02
N VAL A 54 4.63 -3.76 -5.98
CA VAL A 54 5.36 -5.03 -5.77
C VAL A 54 6.45 -4.87 -4.72
N ALA A 55 7.25 -3.80 -4.79
CA ALA A 55 8.29 -3.51 -3.81
C ALA A 55 7.71 -3.37 -2.39
N GLN A 56 6.58 -2.68 -2.26
CA GLN A 56 5.87 -2.53 -1.00
C GLN A 56 5.36 -3.87 -0.46
N THR A 57 4.81 -4.71 -1.34
CA THR A 57 4.32 -6.05 -0.97
C THR A 57 5.48 -6.93 -0.49
N TYR A 58 6.65 -6.82 -1.12
CA TYR A 58 7.87 -7.49 -0.70
C TYR A 58 8.35 -7.02 0.69
N SER A 59 8.38 -5.70 0.93
CA SER A 59 8.69 -5.16 2.26
C SER A 59 7.70 -5.64 3.33
N MET A 60 6.42 -5.78 2.96
CA MET A 60 5.38 -6.25 3.87
C MET A 60 5.54 -7.75 4.17
N TYR A 61 5.94 -8.57 3.20
CA TYR A 61 6.29 -9.96 3.43
C TYR A 61 7.48 -10.10 4.41
N SER A 62 8.54 -9.29 4.21
CA SER A 62 9.68 -9.25 5.12
C SER A 62 9.29 -8.82 6.54
N LEU A 63 8.39 -7.85 6.67
CA LEU A 63 7.83 -7.44 7.96
C LEU A 63 7.01 -8.59 8.59
N SER A 64 6.23 -9.31 7.80
CA SER A 64 5.46 -10.47 8.26
C SER A 64 6.35 -11.54 8.87
N SER A 65 7.43 -11.92 8.18
CA SER A 65 8.34 -12.97 8.65
C SER A 65 9.01 -12.60 9.97
N LEU A 66 9.30 -11.32 10.16
CA LEU A 66 9.87 -10.80 11.41
C LEU A 66 8.84 -10.77 12.56
N LEU A 67 7.55 -10.55 12.25
CA LEU A 67 6.48 -10.47 13.25
C LEU A 67 5.70 -11.79 13.45
N SER A 68 6.06 -12.88 12.76
CA SER A 68 5.29 -14.15 12.68
C SER A 68 5.08 -14.89 14.01
N ASN A 69 5.53 -14.32 15.13
CA ASN A 69 5.28 -14.83 16.47
C ASN A 69 3.90 -14.49 17.04
N ASP A 70 3.14 -13.55 16.43
CA ASP A 70 1.81 -13.15 16.91
C ASP A 70 0.69 -13.33 15.85
N PRO A 71 -0.33 -14.17 16.10
CA PRO A 71 -1.45 -14.40 15.17
C PRO A 71 -2.29 -13.16 14.88
N PHE A 72 -2.25 -12.14 15.74
CA PHE A 72 -2.92 -10.85 15.48
C PHE A 72 -2.29 -10.12 14.28
N THR A 73 -0.96 -10.02 14.25
CA THR A 73 -0.24 -9.32 13.17
C THR A 73 -0.49 -9.97 11.82
N THR A 74 -0.50 -11.29 11.75
CA THR A 74 -0.76 -12.03 10.51
C THR A 74 -2.12 -11.65 9.91
N LYS A 75 -3.16 -11.50 10.75
CA LYS A 75 -4.50 -11.09 10.30
C LYS A 75 -4.51 -9.66 9.76
N VAL A 76 -3.80 -8.75 10.42
CA VAL A 76 -3.68 -7.36 9.97
C VAL A 76 -2.97 -7.28 8.62
N LEU A 77 -1.92 -8.08 8.42
CA LEU A 77 -1.23 -8.12 7.14
C LEU A 77 -2.09 -8.67 6.00
N ILE A 78 -2.83 -9.76 6.24
CA ILE A 78 -3.76 -10.32 5.24
C ILE A 78 -4.83 -9.29 4.87
N LEU A 79 -5.36 -8.57 5.88
CA LEU A 79 -6.32 -7.48 5.65
C LEU A 79 -5.69 -6.33 4.85
N ALA A 80 -4.44 -5.96 5.14
CA ALA A 80 -3.72 -4.93 4.41
C ALA A 80 -3.47 -5.35 2.94
N MET A 81 -3.11 -6.61 2.67
CA MET A 81 -2.97 -7.12 1.29
C MET A 81 -4.28 -7.02 0.51
N PHE A 82 -5.41 -7.35 1.16
CA PHE A 82 -6.74 -7.20 0.57
C PHE A 82 -7.06 -5.72 0.30
N GLY A 83 -6.81 -4.84 1.27
CA GLY A 83 -6.98 -3.41 1.12
C GLY A 83 -6.17 -2.85 -0.06
N TYR A 84 -4.93 -3.31 -0.23
CA TYR A 84 -4.06 -2.88 -1.33
C TYR A 84 -4.56 -3.24 -2.73
N LEU A 85 -5.40 -4.26 -2.87
CA LEU A 85 -6.04 -4.64 -4.13
C LEU A 85 -7.37 -3.90 -4.34
N VAL A 86 -8.13 -3.73 -3.26
CA VAL A 86 -9.45 -3.09 -3.31
C VAL A 86 -9.33 -1.59 -3.51
N VAL A 87 -8.41 -0.91 -2.83
CA VAL A 87 -8.29 0.56 -2.87
C VAL A 87 -8.02 1.09 -4.30
N PRO A 88 -7.07 0.55 -5.07
CA PRO A 88 -6.85 1.01 -6.45
C PRO A 88 -8.03 0.74 -7.38
N HIS A 89 -8.68 -0.42 -7.24
CA HIS A 89 -9.82 -0.79 -8.07
C HIS A 89 -11.05 0.05 -7.75
N LEU A 90 -11.29 0.29 -6.46
CA LEU A 90 -12.37 1.17 -6.00
C LEU A 90 -12.12 2.61 -6.44
N TYR A 91 -10.89 3.09 -6.32
CA TYR A 91 -10.54 4.42 -6.79
C TYR A 91 -10.72 4.55 -8.31
N TYR A 92 -10.27 3.57 -9.10
CA TYR A 92 -10.50 3.57 -10.56
C TYR A 92 -12.00 3.62 -10.88
N HIS A 93 -12.81 2.83 -10.17
CA HIS A 93 -14.26 2.83 -10.35
C HIS A 93 -14.89 4.18 -10.00
N LEU A 94 -14.52 4.78 -8.88
CA LEU A 94 -14.99 6.09 -8.44
C LEU A 94 -14.60 7.19 -9.44
N ASN A 95 -13.38 7.14 -9.97
CA ASN A 95 -12.86 8.15 -10.90
C ASN A 95 -13.57 8.09 -12.27
N VAL A 96 -13.77 6.88 -12.81
CA VAL A 96 -14.54 6.70 -14.05
C VAL A 96 -15.98 7.19 -13.88
N GLN A 97 -16.57 6.97 -12.70
CA GLN A 97 -17.91 7.47 -12.39
C GLN A 97 -17.96 9.00 -12.28
N SER A 98 -16.95 9.64 -11.69
CA SER A 98 -16.90 11.11 -11.60
C SER A 98 -16.72 11.77 -12.96
N GLU A 99 -15.86 11.21 -13.82
CA GLU A 99 -15.60 11.73 -15.17
C GLU A 99 -16.87 11.66 -16.04
N LYS A 100 -17.57 10.52 -16.02
CA LYS A 100 -18.88 10.35 -16.69
C LYS A 100 -19.96 11.29 -16.15
N ARG A 101 -19.90 11.68 -14.88
CA ARG A 101 -20.86 12.60 -14.26
C ARG A 101 -20.61 14.04 -14.70
N TYR A 102 -19.35 14.43 -14.81
CA TYR A 102 -18.94 15.75 -15.27
C TYR A 102 -19.36 15.98 -16.73
N GLU A 103 -19.06 15.03 -17.63
CA GLU A 103 -19.48 15.12 -19.04
C GLU A 103 -21.00 15.21 -19.21
N ARG A 104 -21.76 14.51 -18.35
CA ARG A 104 -23.23 14.55 -18.38
C ARG A 104 -23.83 15.85 -17.83
N SER A 105 -23.07 16.60 -17.04
CA SER A 105 -23.52 17.91 -16.52
C SER A 105 -23.26 19.07 -17.48
N ILE A 106 -22.37 18.88 -18.46
CA ILE A 106 -21.99 19.88 -19.47
C ILE A 106 -22.80 19.71 -20.77
N LYS A 107 -23.36 18.52 -21.01
CA LYS A 107 -24.27 18.22 -22.12
C LYS A 107 -25.73 18.49 -21.76
#